data_AF-A0A067QNQ5-F1
#
_entry.id   AF-A0A067QNQ5-F1
#
_cell.length_a   1.000
_cell.length_b   1.000
_cell.length_c   1.000
_cell.angle_alpha   90.00
_cell.angle_beta   90.00
_cell.angle_gamma   90.00
#
_symmetry.space_group_name_H-M   'P 1'
#
loop_
_entity.id
_entity.type
_entity.pdbx_description
1 polymer ?
#
loop_
_entity_poly.entity_id
_entity_poly.type
_entity_poly.pdbx_seq_one_letter_code
_entity_poly.pdbx_strand_id
1 'polypeptide(L)'
;MYYDKQFQLEPQYPLLALHHEQIKQCTTAGFLTASKQNFAKTTECLANLDPDVLQTLATRLKNGENVTPQTDAEKMCFAVIHDVDIIAQRIPGSNTSKQHSRNEIWSIIAHRGAPNWFITFTPGDISHPISLYFASTKEKF
;
A
#
# COMPACT_ATOMS: atom_id res chain seq x y z
N MET A 1 6.78 1.56 -24.10
CA MET A 1 5.44 1.86 -23.55
C MET A 1 4.96 3.26 -23.89
N TYR A 2 5.74 4.34 -23.66
CA TYR A 2 5.25 5.71 -23.86
C TYR A 2 4.96 6.12 -25.32
N TYR A 3 5.48 5.40 -26.32
CA TYR A 3 5.31 5.74 -27.75
C TYR A 3 4.22 4.94 -28.47
N ASP A 4 3.60 3.98 -27.79
CA ASP A 4 2.57 3.14 -28.39
C ASP A 4 1.18 3.70 -28.04
N LYS A 5 0.49 4.18 -29.08
CA LYS A 5 -0.81 4.86 -28.98
C LYS A 5 -1.90 3.94 -28.42
N GLN A 6 -1.77 2.63 -28.58
CA GLN A 6 -2.76 1.67 -28.06
C GLN A 6 -2.85 1.75 -26.54
N PHE A 7 -1.71 1.87 -25.85
CA PHE A 7 -1.68 2.00 -24.39
C PHE A 7 -2.04 3.41 -23.89
N GLN A 8 -1.87 4.45 -24.71
CA GLN A 8 -2.24 5.82 -24.35
C GLN A 8 -3.75 6.07 -24.45
N LEU A 9 -4.41 5.44 -25.42
CA LEU A 9 -5.83 5.67 -25.71
C LEU A 9 -6.75 4.73 -24.91
N GLU A 10 -6.24 3.59 -24.43
CA GLU A 10 -7.02 2.62 -23.69
C GLU A 10 -7.36 3.14 -22.28
N PRO A 11 -8.64 3.44 -21.97
CA PRO A 11 -9.01 4.10 -20.72
C PRO A 11 -8.71 3.26 -19.47
N GLN A 12 -8.68 1.94 -19.62
CA GLN A 12 -8.47 0.99 -18.52
C GLN A 12 -6.98 0.69 -18.28
N TYR A 13 -6.10 1.09 -19.19
CA TYR A 13 -4.68 0.74 -19.09
C TYR A 13 -4.00 1.25 -17.81
N PRO A 14 -4.22 2.49 -17.34
CA PRO A 14 -3.64 2.94 -16.07
C PRO A 14 -4.03 2.06 -14.88
N LEU A 15 -5.29 1.60 -14.83
CA LEU A 15 -5.78 0.71 -13.79
C LEU A 15 -5.08 -0.66 -13.86
N LEU A 16 -5.00 -1.25 -15.05
CA LEU A 16 -4.35 -2.54 -15.27
C LEU A 16 -2.85 -2.48 -14.93
N ALA A 17 -2.17 -1.41 -15.33
CA ALA A 17 -0.76 -1.18 -15.02
C ALA A 17 -0.54 -1.09 -13.50
N LEU A 18 -1.37 -0.31 -12.80
CA LEU A 18 -1.33 -0.20 -11.34
C LEU A 18 -1.60 -1.54 -10.66
N HIS A 19 -2.61 -2.30 -11.12
CA HIS A 19 -2.88 -3.64 -10.57
C HIS A 19 -1.70 -4.59 -10.77
N HIS A 20 -1.08 -4.57 -11.95
CA HIS A 20 0.07 -5.41 -12.24
C HIS A 20 1.25 -5.05 -11.32
N GLU A 21 1.52 -3.77 -11.13
CA GLU A 21 2.54 -3.29 -10.20
C GLU A 21 2.24 -3.71 -8.76
N GLN A 22 0.99 -3.52 -8.31
CA GLN A 22 0.55 -3.93 -6.98
C GLN A 22 0.72 -5.43 -6.76
N ILE A 23 0.29 -6.28 -7.70
CA ILE A 23 0.46 -7.74 -7.62
C ILE A 23 1.95 -8.07 -7.53
N LYS A 24 2.78 -7.53 -8.41
CA LYS A 24 4.23 -7.77 -8.41
C LYS A 24 4.87 -7.39 -7.07
N GLN A 25 4.54 -6.21 -6.55
CA GLN A 25 5.06 -5.74 -5.26
C GLN A 25 4.57 -6.61 -4.10
N CYS A 26 3.28 -6.96 -4.07
CA CYS A 26 2.69 -7.83 -3.06
C CYS A 26 3.32 -9.23 -3.07
N THR A 27 3.49 -9.86 -4.23
CA THR A 27 4.14 -11.17 -4.35
C THR A 27 5.59 -11.12 -3.87
N THR A 28 6.32 -10.07 -4.24
CA THR A 28 7.71 -9.88 -3.79
C THR A 28 7.77 -9.69 -2.27
N ALA A 29 6.89 -8.86 -1.71
CA ALA A 29 6.81 -8.63 -0.27
C ALA A 29 6.45 -9.90 0.51
N GLY A 30 5.50 -10.69 0.00
CA GLY A 30 5.13 -11.99 0.55
C GLY A 30 6.29 -12.97 0.57
N PHE A 31 7.02 -13.10 -0.55
CA PHE A 31 8.20 -13.96 -0.64
C PHE A 31 9.32 -13.53 0.35
N LEU A 32 9.62 -12.24 0.43
CA LEU A 32 10.60 -11.70 1.38
C LEU A 32 10.18 -11.86 2.84
N THR A 33 8.89 -12.02 3.10
CA THR A 33 8.36 -12.22 4.44
C THR A 33 8.42 -13.68 4.85
N ALA A 34 8.01 -14.58 3.96
CA ALA A 34 8.09 -16.03 4.17
C ALA A 34 9.53 -16.53 4.34
N SER A 35 10.51 -15.85 3.74
CA SER A 35 11.93 -16.19 3.86
C SER A 35 12.59 -15.71 5.16
N LYS A 36 11.88 -14.98 6.04
CA LYS A 36 12.44 -14.55 7.33
C LYS A 36 12.44 -15.70 8.34
N GLN A 37 13.47 -15.74 9.18
CA GLN A 37 13.60 -16.70 10.28
C GLN A 37 12.42 -16.64 11.27
N ASN A 38 11.83 -15.46 11.46
CA ASN A 38 10.69 -15.28 12.37
C ASN A 38 9.37 -15.79 11.80
N PHE A 39 9.27 -16.08 10.49
CA PHE A 39 8.02 -16.49 9.86
C PHE A 39 7.45 -17.75 10.51
N ALA A 40 8.29 -18.77 10.72
CA ALA A 40 7.87 -20.02 11.36
C ALA A 40 7.32 -19.80 12.78
N LYS A 41 7.99 -18.94 13.56
CA LYS A 41 7.56 -18.58 14.91
C LYS A 41 6.20 -17.85 14.91
N THR A 42 6.01 -16.90 13.99
CA THR A 42 4.73 -16.18 13.86
C THR A 42 3.61 -17.13 13.42
N THR A 43 3.87 -18.06 12.50
CA THR A 43 2.86 -19.06 12.09
C THR A 43 2.49 -20.03 13.20
N GLU A 44 3.45 -20.46 14.01
CA GLU A 44 3.20 -21.31 15.17
C GLU A 44 2.42 -20.57 16.25
N CYS A 45 2.75 -19.31 16.51
CA CYS A 45 2.03 -18.48 17.47
C CYS A 45 0.59 -18.21 17.00
N LEU A 46 0.38 -18.03 15.70
CA LEU A 46 -0.94 -17.87 15.10
C LEU A 46 -1.78 -19.16 15.15
N ALA A 47 -1.15 -20.32 15.06
CA ALA A 47 -1.80 -21.62 15.19
C ALA A 47 -2.21 -21.96 16.63
N ASN A 48 -1.43 -21.51 17.61
CA ASN A 48 -1.68 -21.76 19.05
C ASN A 48 -2.58 -20.71 19.71
N LEU A 49 -3.16 -19.80 18.92
CA LEU A 49 -3.96 -18.69 19.45
C LEU A 49 -5.35 -19.15 19.88
N ASP A 50 -5.81 -18.67 21.04
CA ASP A 50 -7.18 -18.90 21.50
C ASP A 50 -8.16 -17.97 20.75
N PRO A 51 -9.04 -18.51 19.90
CA PRO A 51 -9.99 -17.70 19.12
C PRO A 51 -11.01 -16.97 19.99
N ASP A 52 -11.38 -17.51 21.16
CA ASP A 52 -12.39 -16.91 22.05
C ASP A 52 -11.83 -15.64 22.72
N VAL A 53 -10.56 -15.68 23.10
CA VAL A 53 -9.84 -14.50 23.62
C VAL A 53 -9.73 -13.43 22.55
N LEU A 54 -9.39 -13.80 21.31
CA LEU A 54 -9.29 -12.84 20.21
C LEU A 54 -10.64 -12.19 19.88
N GLN A 55 -11.73 -12.96 19.90
CA GLN A 55 -13.07 -12.43 19.67
C GLN A 55 -13.50 -11.47 20.78
N THR A 56 -13.17 -11.79 22.04
CA THR A 56 -13.42 -10.91 23.20
C THR A 56 -12.61 -9.62 23.13
N LEU A 57 -11.35 -9.69 22.69
CA LEU A 57 -10.52 -8.50 22.45
C LEU A 57 -11.09 -7.64 21.31
N ALA A 58 -11.54 -8.27 20.23
CA ALA A 58 -12.11 -7.57 19.08
C ALA A 58 -13.42 -6.83 19.43
N THR A 59 -14.28 -7.43 20.26
CA THR A 59 -15.52 -6.77 20.72
C THR A 59 -15.23 -5.59 21.63
N ARG A 60 -14.29 -5.72 22.56
CA ARG A 60 -13.85 -4.62 23.45
C ARG A 60 -13.21 -3.46 22.67
N LEU A 61 -12.33 -3.77 21.72
CA LEU A 61 -11.73 -2.76 20.84
C LEU A 61 -12.79 -2.06 19.97
N LYS A 62 -13.79 -2.80 19.45
CA LYS A 62 -14.90 -2.23 18.68
C LYS A 62 -15.76 -1.28 19.51
N ASN A 63 -15.92 -1.55 20.80
CA ASN A 63 -16.64 -0.70 21.74
C ASN A 63 -15.85 0.56 22.13
N GLY A 64 -14.61 0.72 21.66
CA GLY A 64 -13.77 1.87 21.94
C GLY A 64 -13.07 1.83 23.30
N GLU A 65 -13.05 0.66 23.96
CA GLU A 65 -12.31 0.48 25.20
C GLU A 65 -10.80 0.50 24.95
N ASN A 66 -10.04 1.11 25.85
CA ASN A 66 -8.59 1.06 25.81
C ASN A 66 -8.12 -0.27 26.41
N VAL A 67 -7.85 -1.26 25.55
CA VAL A 67 -7.55 -2.63 25.98
C VAL A 67 -6.06 -2.78 26.27
N THR A 68 -5.69 -2.76 27.55
CA THR A 68 -4.35 -3.18 28.00
C THR A 68 -4.35 -4.69 28.26
N PRO A 69 -3.46 -5.48 27.63
CA PRO A 69 -3.41 -6.93 27.87
C PRO A 69 -2.97 -7.21 29.31
N GLN A 70 -3.79 -7.95 30.05
CA GLN A 70 -3.48 -8.35 31.42
C GLN A 70 -3.10 -9.83 31.50
N THR A 71 -3.80 -10.67 30.74
CA THR A 71 -3.56 -12.11 30.72
C THR A 71 -2.45 -12.49 29.73
N ASP A 72 -1.79 -13.62 29.97
CA ASP A 72 -0.72 -14.08 29.07
C ASP A 72 -1.27 -14.49 27.70
N ALA A 73 -2.51 -14.97 27.62
CA ALA A 73 -3.20 -15.23 26.36
C ALA A 73 -3.46 -13.94 25.57
N GLU A 74 -3.93 -12.87 26.23
CA GLU A 74 -4.09 -11.56 25.58
C GLU A 74 -2.75 -11.01 25.09
N LYS A 75 -1.67 -11.13 25.89
CA LYS A 75 -0.32 -10.70 25.46
C LYS A 75 0.13 -11.44 24.20
N MET A 76 -0.15 -12.74 24.09
CA MET A 76 0.13 -13.49 22.86
C MET A 76 -0.68 -12.96 21.67
N CYS A 77 -1.97 -12.68 21.83
CA CYS A 77 -2.79 -12.06 20.78
C CYS A 77 -2.20 -10.74 20.29
N PHE A 78 -1.78 -9.86 21.20
CA PHE A 78 -1.15 -8.58 20.84
C PHE A 78 0.21 -8.77 20.18
N ALA A 79 1.00 -9.76 20.60
CA ALA A 79 2.27 -10.09 19.95
C ALA A 79 2.06 -10.56 18.50
N VAL A 80 1.04 -11.39 18.26
CA VAL A 80 0.67 -11.84 16.90
C VAL A 80 0.19 -10.68 16.05
N ILE A 81 -0.67 -9.81 16.57
CA ILE A 81 -1.14 -8.61 15.85
C ILE A 81 0.05 -7.74 15.43
N HIS A 82 0.99 -7.50 16.35
CA HIS A 82 2.20 -6.73 16.08
C HIS A 82 3.08 -7.39 15.00
N ASP A 83 3.28 -8.70 15.06
CA ASP A 83 4.03 -9.43 14.05
C ASP A 83 3.34 -9.34 12.67
N VAL A 84 2.02 -9.46 12.62
CA VAL A 84 1.22 -9.29 11.40
C VAL A 84 1.33 -7.86 10.87
N ASP A 85 1.32 -6.85 11.72
CA ASP A 85 1.49 -5.44 11.33
C ASP A 85 2.87 -5.17 10.73
N ILE A 86 3.94 -5.77 11.28
CA ILE A 86 5.29 -5.70 10.70
C ILE A 86 5.32 -6.30 9.29
N ILE A 87 4.63 -7.41 9.09
CA ILE A 87 4.49 -8.03 7.77
C ILE A 87 3.72 -7.10 6.83
N ALA A 88 2.61 -6.55 7.31
CA ALA A 88 1.75 -5.66 6.55
C ALA A 88 2.49 -4.39 6.09
N GLN A 89 3.46 -3.87 6.85
CA GLN A 89 4.26 -2.70 6.46
C GLN A 89 4.91 -2.83 5.07
N ARG A 90 5.27 -4.04 4.65
CA ARG A 90 5.90 -4.30 3.34
C ARG A 90 4.91 -4.45 2.19
N ILE A 91 3.62 -4.60 2.50
CA ILE A 91 2.57 -4.72 1.51
C ILE A 91 2.15 -3.31 1.10
N PRO A 92 2.36 -2.91 -0.17
CA PRO A 92 1.96 -1.59 -0.64
C PRO A 92 0.46 -1.39 -0.45
N GLY A 93 0.08 -0.24 0.11
CA GLY A 93 -1.32 0.11 0.34
C GLY A 93 -1.93 -0.43 1.64
N SER A 94 -1.20 -1.23 2.42
CA SER A 94 -1.61 -1.58 3.78
C SER A 94 -1.70 -0.35 4.69
N ASN A 95 -2.45 -0.46 5.79
CA ASN A 95 -2.55 0.63 6.76
C ASN A 95 -1.19 1.01 7.35
N THR A 96 -0.36 0.01 7.68
CA THR A 96 0.99 0.21 8.22
C THR A 96 1.93 0.85 7.21
N SER A 97 1.86 0.44 5.93
CA SER A 97 2.63 1.06 4.84
C SER A 97 2.26 2.55 4.68
N LYS A 98 0.96 2.88 4.69
CA LYS A 98 0.48 4.26 4.63
C LYS A 98 0.93 5.11 5.81
N GLN A 99 0.92 4.55 7.03
CA GLN A 99 1.42 5.23 8.22
C GLN A 99 2.92 5.48 8.10
N HIS A 100 3.69 4.50 7.61
CA HIS A 100 5.12 4.64 7.40
C HIS A 100 5.45 5.75 6.39
N SER A 101 4.80 5.76 5.22
CA SER A 101 4.97 6.82 4.21
C SER A 101 4.60 8.19 4.76
N ARG A 102 3.57 8.28 5.61
CA ARG A 102 3.21 9.54 6.28
C ARG A 102 4.33 10.02 7.20
N ASN A 103 4.90 9.13 8.00
CA ASN A 103 6.01 9.47 8.89
C ASN A 103 7.27 9.90 8.10
N GLU A 104 7.55 9.27 6.97
CA GLU A 104 8.62 9.71 6.07
C GLU A 104 8.36 11.12 5.52
N ILE A 105 7.15 11.40 5.05
CA ILE A 105 6.75 12.74 4.58
C ILE A 105 6.94 13.77 5.70
N TRP A 106 6.48 13.48 6.91
CA TRP A 106 6.68 14.37 8.06
C TRP A 106 8.16 14.59 8.38
N SER A 107 8.97 13.54 8.33
CA SER A 107 10.42 13.64 8.53
C SER A 107 11.09 14.53 7.48
N ILE A 108 10.70 14.37 6.21
CA ILE A 108 11.19 15.20 5.10
C ILE A 108 10.77 16.66 5.30
N ILE A 109 9.51 16.92 5.68
CA ILE A 109 9.00 18.27 5.94
C ILE A 109 9.76 18.90 7.12
N ALA A 110 9.99 18.15 8.19
CA ALA A 110 10.74 18.63 9.34
C ALA A 110 12.19 18.97 8.99
N HIS A 111 12.82 18.18 8.12
CA HIS A 111 14.22 18.38 7.73
C HIS A 111 14.42 19.44 6.63
N ARG A 112 13.55 19.47 5.61
CA ARG A 112 13.69 20.33 4.41
C ARG A 112 12.72 21.51 4.37
N GLY A 113 11.80 21.61 5.33
CA GLY A 113 10.72 22.58 5.33
C GLY A 113 9.50 22.09 4.55
N ALA A 114 8.39 22.82 4.67
CA ALA A 114 7.15 22.52 3.96
C ALA A 114 7.35 22.67 2.44
N PRO A 115 6.84 21.72 1.61
CA PRO A 115 6.94 21.84 0.17
C PRO A 115 6.13 23.05 -0.32
N ASN A 116 6.75 23.90 -1.12
CA ASN A 116 6.05 24.96 -1.85
C ASN A 116 5.52 24.39 -3.16
N TRP A 117 4.20 24.49 -3.38
CA TRP A 117 3.58 24.02 -4.61
C TRP A 117 3.45 25.17 -5.61
N PHE A 118 4.25 25.12 -6.68
CA PHE A 118 4.12 26.02 -7.82
C PHE A 118 3.38 25.30 -8.94
N ILE A 119 2.08 25.59 -9.11
CA ILE A 119 1.29 25.06 -10.22
C ILE A 119 1.39 26.08 -11.37
N THR A 120 2.07 25.69 -12.44
CA THR A 120 2.14 26.50 -13.66
C THR A 120 1.23 25.90 -14.72
N PHE A 121 0.19 26.62 -15.13
CA PHE A 121 -0.64 26.25 -16.27
C PHE A 121 -0.01 26.80 -17.54
N THR A 122 0.84 26.01 -18.19
CA THR A 122 1.27 26.27 -19.57
C THR A 122 0.28 25.61 -20.53
N PRO A 123 -0.43 26.37 -21.38
CA PRO A 123 -1.20 25.76 -22.47
C PRO A 123 -0.21 25.11 -23.44
N GLY A 124 -0.11 23.78 -23.39
CA GLY A 124 0.74 23.01 -24.27
C GLY A 124 -0.01 22.60 -25.53
N ASP A 125 0.51 22.97 -26.71
CA ASP A 125 -0.06 22.57 -28.00
C ASP A 125 -0.10 21.04 -28.20
N ILE A 126 0.69 20.28 -27.44
CA ILE A 126 0.75 18.81 -27.49
C ILE A 126 -0.54 18.12 -27.05
N SER A 127 -1.34 18.77 -26.20
CA SER A 127 -2.62 18.25 -25.68
C SER A 127 -3.81 18.88 -26.39
N HIS A 128 -3.56 19.82 -27.31
CA HIS A 128 -4.61 20.55 -27.98
C HIS A 128 -5.29 19.62 -28.99
N PRO A 129 -6.63 19.44 -28.95
CA PRO A 129 -7.35 18.49 -29.82
C PRO A 129 -7.07 18.73 -31.30
N ILE A 130 -6.91 20.00 -31.70
CA ILE A 130 -6.59 20.40 -33.07
C ILE A 130 -5.17 19.95 -33.47
N SER A 131 -4.17 20.07 -32.59
CA SER A 131 -2.79 19.65 -32.87
C SER A 131 -2.69 18.13 -32.98
N LEU A 132 -3.42 17.40 -32.12
CA LEU A 132 -3.52 15.93 -32.21
C LEU A 132 -4.25 15.47 -33.48
N TYR A 133 -5.30 16.19 -33.90
CA TYR A 133 -6.00 15.94 -35.16
C TYR A 133 -5.07 16.10 -36.37
N PHE A 134 -4.26 17.16 -36.41
CA PHE A 134 -3.31 17.39 -37.50
C PHE A 134 -2.08 16.47 -37.46
N ALA A 135 -1.68 15.99 -36.28
CA ALA A 135 -0.56 15.05 -36.11
C ALA A 135 -0.97 13.58 -36.33
N SER A 136 -2.25 13.28 -36.52
CA SER A 136 -2.73 11.92 -36.78
C SER A 136 -2.42 11.49 -38.22
N THR A 137 -1.32 10.75 -38.40
CA THR A 137 -1.04 10.01 -39.64
C THR A 137 -2.16 9.00 -39.87
N LYS A 138 -2.77 9.04 -41.07
CA LYS A 138 -3.95 8.25 -41.52
C LYS A 138 -3.72 6.73 -41.61
N GLU A 139 -3.02 6.11 -40.68
CA GLU A 139 -2.90 4.65 -40.64
C GLU A 139 -4.20 4.04 -40.14
N LYS A 140 -4.82 3.24 -41.02
CA LYS A 140 -5.92 2.34 -40.66
C LYS A 140 -5.31 1.06 -40.09
N PHE A 141 -5.69 0.71 -38.88
CA PHE A 141 -5.55 -0.63 -38.33
C PHE A 141 -6.79 -1.46 -38.70
#